data_AF-A0A1G1VR97-F1
#
_entry.id   AF-A0A1G1VR97-F1
#
_cell.length_a   1.000
_cell.length_b   1.000
_cell.length_c   1.000
_cell.angle_alpha   90.00
_cell.angle_beta   90.00
_cell.angle_gamma   90.00
#
_symmetry.space_group_name_H-M   'P 1'
#
loop_
_entity.id
_entity.type
_entity.pdbx_description
1 polymer ?
#
loop_
_entity_poly.entity_id
_entity_poly.type
_entity_poly.pdbx_seq_one_letter_code
_entity_poly.pdbx_strand_id
1 'polypeptide(L)' 'MKQLVHYLALVIILTLGFLALITFRYHPLRPVAIILTAAAYFVWGILHHLSLGTLHRQVVLEYFSLAILGGIIIATLL' A
#
# COMPACT_ATOMS: atom_id res chain seq x y z
N MET A 1 20.41 -5.84 -7.65
CA MET A 1 19.37 -6.90 -7.72
C MET A 1 18.39 -6.87 -6.55
N LYS A 2 18.83 -6.84 -5.27
CA LYS A 2 17.91 -6.82 -4.11
C LYS A 2 16.90 -5.66 -4.13
N GLN A 3 17.34 -4.46 -4.52
CA GLN A 3 16.44 -3.29 -4.65
C GLN A 3 15.35 -3.48 -5.71
N LEU A 4 15.69 -4.12 -6.84
CA LEU A 4 14.74 -4.38 -7.92
C LEU A 4 13.58 -5.27 -7.44
N VAL A 5 13.86 -6.26 -6.60
CA VAL A 5 12.84 -7.15 -6.02
C VAL A 5 11.88 -6.36 -5.12
N HIS A 6 12.39 -5.44 -4.31
CA HIS A 6 11.52 -4.58 -3.49
C HIS A 6 10.62 -3.70 -4.35
N TYR A 7 11.14 -3.05 -5.40
CA TYR A 7 10.30 -2.25 -6.29
C TYR A 7 9.31 -3.09 -7.10
N LEU A 8 9.69 -4.29 -7.54
CA LEU A 8 8.76 -5.22 -8.19
C LEU A 8 7.63 -5.63 -7.25
N ALA A 9 7.94 -5.90 -5.98
CA ALA A 9 6.90 -6.18 -4.98
C ALA A 9 5.93 -5.01 -4.82
N LEU A 10 6.42 -3.75 -4.82
CA LEU A 10 5.55 -2.57 -4.79
C LEU A 10 4.62 -2.52 -6.01
N VAL A 11 5.19 -2.71 -7.21
CA VAL A 11 4.40 -2.70 -8.46
C VAL A 11 3.30 -3.75 -8.39
N ILE A 12 3.61 -4.97 -7.96
CA ILE A 12 2.63 -6.06 -7.82
C ILE A 12 1.54 -5.69 -6.81
N ILE A 13 1.91 -5.17 -5.63
CA ILE A 13 0.95 -4.75 -4.59
C ILE A 13 -0.01 -3.71 -5.15
N LEU A 14 0.51 -2.68 -5.82
CA LEU A 14 -0.31 -1.59 -6.35
C LEU A 14 -1.16 -2.03 -7.55
N THR A 15 -0.63 -2.86 -8.45
CA THR A 15 -1.40 -3.40 -9.57
C THR A 15 -2.53 -4.31 -9.10
N LEU A 16 -2.26 -5.21 -8.15
CA LEU A 16 -3.30 -6.08 -7.57
C LEU A 16 -4.35 -5.28 -6.79
N GLY A 17 -3.92 -4.29 -6.00
CA GLY A 17 -4.82 -3.38 -5.31
C GLY A 17 -5.72 -2.62 -6.29
N PHE A 18 -5.14 -2.04 -7.34
CA PHE A 18 -5.89 -1.35 -8.38
C PHE A 18 -6.90 -2.26 -9.11
N LEU A 19 -6.49 -3.47 -9.49
CA LEU A 19 -7.39 -4.45 -10.08
C LEU A 19 -8.53 -4.81 -9.13
N ALA A 20 -8.23 -5.07 -7.86
CA ALA A 20 -9.25 -5.35 -6.85
C ALA A 20 -10.24 -4.19 -6.69
N LEU A 21 -9.77 -2.94 -6.69
CA LEU A 21 -10.63 -1.76 -6.60
C LEU A 21 -11.59 -1.62 -7.80
N ILE A 22 -11.12 -1.95 -9.01
CA ILE A 22 -11.97 -1.96 -10.21
C ILE A 22 -12.97 -3.12 -10.13
N THR A 23 -12.52 -4.33 -9.80
CA THR A 23 -13.37 -5.52 -9.72
C THR A 23 -14.46 -5.37 -8.67
N PHE A 24 -14.14 -4.79 -7.51
CA PHE A 24 -15.07 -4.61 -6.40
C PHE A 24 -15.77 -3.24 -6.36
N ARG A 25 -15.75 -2.45 -7.44
CA ARG A 25 -16.26 -1.06 -7.45
C ARG A 25 -17.66 -0.85 -6.83
N TYR A 26 -18.56 -1.81 -7.01
CA TYR A 26 -19.93 -1.78 -6.45
C TYR A 26 -20.21 -2.95 -5.51
N HIS A 27 -19.17 -3.64 -5.05
CA HIS A 27 -19.28 -4.84 -4.23
C HIS A 27 -19.04 -4.50 -2.75
N PRO A 28 -19.73 -5.16 -1.79
CA PRO A 28 -19.50 -4.95 -0.36
C PRO A 28 -18.07 -5.25 0.12
N LEU A 29 -17.26 -5.93 -0.70
CA LEU A 29 -15.84 -6.21 -0.40
C LEU A 29 -14.90 -5.07 -0.77
N ARG A 30 -15.40 -3.96 -1.35
CA ARG A 30 -14.57 -2.82 -1.72
C ARG A 30 -13.77 -2.24 -0.55
N PRO A 31 -14.34 -2.02 0.66
CA PRO A 31 -13.57 -1.50 1.79
C PRO A 31 -12.45 -2.46 2.22
N VAL A 32 -12.69 -3.78 2.11
CA VAL A 32 -11.68 -4.80 2.39
C VAL A 32 -10.51 -4.68 1.41
N ALA A 33 -10.79 -4.51 0.11
CA ALA A 33 -9.75 -4.30 -0.90
C ALA A 33 -8.92 -3.02 -0.63
N ILE A 34 -9.57 -1.93 -0.22
CA ILE A 34 -8.89 -0.68 0.16
C ILE A 34 -7.97 -0.91 1.36
N ILE A 35 -8.48 -1.51 2.45
CA ILE A 35 -7.73 -1.76 3.67
C ILE A 35 -6.54 -2.68 3.42
N LEU A 36 -6.74 -3.77 2.67
CA LEU A 36 -5.66 -4.71 2.36
C LEU A 36 -4.58 -4.07 1.49
N THR A 37 -4.95 -3.24 0.52
CA THR A 37 -3.99 -2.52 -0.33
C THR A 37 -3.18 -1.51 0.49
N ALA A 38 -3.84 -0.74 1.35
CA ALA A 38 -3.20 0.24 2.22
C ALA A 38 -2.26 -0.44 3.24
N ALA A 39 -2.69 -1.54 3.85
CA ALA A 39 -1.87 -2.32 4.79
C ALA A 39 -0.66 -2.95 4.08
N ALA A 40 -0.84 -3.52 2.89
CA ALA A 40 0.25 -4.09 2.11
C ALA A 40 1.29 -3.01 1.70
N TYR A 41 0.83 -1.83 1.28
CA TYR A 41 1.71 -0.70 0.98
C TYR A 41 2.51 -0.26 2.22
N PHE A 42 1.86 -0.13 3.38
CA PHE A 42 2.51 0.24 4.63
C PHE A 42 3.57 -0.79 5.06
N VAL A 43 3.21 -2.07 5.06
CA VAL A 43 4.12 -3.17 5.40
C VAL A 43 5.29 -3.23 4.42
N TRP A 44 5.04 -3.05 3.13
CA TRP A 44 6.10 -2.97 2.12
C TRP A 44 7.08 -1.83 2.43
N GLY A 45 6.58 -0.64 2.77
CA GLY A 45 7.42 0.50 3.12
C GLY A 45 8.32 0.20 4.32
N ILE A 46 7.77 -0.41 5.36
CA ILE A 46 8.55 -0.86 6.53
C ILE A 46 9.65 -1.85 6.10
N LEU A 47 9.29 -2.92 5.36
CA LEU A 47 10.24 -3.96 4.96
C LEU A 47 11.33 -3.42 4.02
N HIS A 48 10.99 -2.48 3.14
CA HIS A 48 11.94 -1.83 2.25
C HIS A 48 12.94 -0.96 3.02
N HIS A 49 12.47 -0.15 3.96
CA HIS A 49 13.35 0.70 4.75
C HIS A 49 14.16 -0.09 5.80
N LEU A 50 13.63 -1.21 6.30
CA LEU A 50 14.38 -2.16 7.12
C LEU A 50 15.54 -2.77 6.32
N SER A 51 15.31 -3.20 5.07
CA SER A 51 16.37 -3.81 4.26
C SER A 51 17.45 -2.82 3.83
N LEU A 52 17.12 -1.52 3.82
CA LEU A 52 18.04 -0.41 3.58
C LEU A 52 18.76 0.09 4.83
N GLY A 53 18.36 -0.34 6.03
CA GLY A 53 18.87 0.20 7.30
C GLY A 53 18.46 1.66 7.55
N THR A 54 17.42 2.14 6.87
CA THR A 54 16.91 3.51 6.94
C THR A 54 15.55 3.60 7.63
N LEU A 55 15.13 2.56 8.34
CA LEU A 55 13.89 2.60 9.11
C LEU A 55 14.07 3.46 10.37
N HIS A 56 13.38 4.59 10.42
CA HIS A 56 13.21 5.41 11.62
C HIS A 56 11.74 5.77 11.82
N ARG A 57 11.40 6.30 13.00
CA ARG A 57 10.01 6.58 13.40
C ARG A 57 9.29 7.53 12.42
N GLN A 58 10.01 8.50 11.84
CA GLN A 58 9.42 9.43 10.88
C GLN A 58 9.00 8.70 9.59
N VAL A 59 9.85 7.83 9.03
CA VAL A 59 9.48 6.99 7.87
C VAL A 59 8.27 6.12 8.17
N VAL A 60 8.20 5.51 9.35
CA VAL A 60 7.01 4.72 9.74
C VAL A 60 5.76 5.61 9.75
N LEU A 61 5.83 6.81 10.33
CA LEU A 61 4.70 7.75 10.34
C LEU A 61 4.33 8.25 8.95
N GLU A 62 5.30 8.50 8.07
CA GLU A 62 5.07 8.91 6.68
C GLU A 62 4.28 7.84 5.92
N TYR A 63 4.75 6.60 5.91
CA TYR A 63 4.05 5.51 5.21
C TYR A 63 2.70 5.19 5.83
N PHE A 64 2.57 5.28 7.15
CA PHE A 64 1.28 5.09 7.83
C PHE A 64 0.28 6.18 7.43
N SER A 65 0.72 7.44 7.43
CA SER A 65 -0.09 8.60 7.06
C SER A 65 -0.51 8.54 5.59
N LEU A 66 0.42 8.17 4.70
CA LEU A 66 0.14 7.99 3.27
C LEU A 66 -0.81 6.82 3.01
N ALA A 67 -0.69 5.70 3.74
CA ALA A 67 -1.61 4.58 3.62
C ALA A 67 -3.05 4.96 4.03
N ILE A 68 -3.19 5.70 5.14
CA ILE A 68 -4.50 6.21 5.60
C ILE A 68 -5.06 7.21 4.60
N LEU A 69 -4.27 8.21 4.22
CA LEU A 69 -4.69 9.27 3.30
C LEU A 69 -5.13 8.69 1.95
N GLY A 70 -4.32 7.79 1.38
CA GLY A 70 -4.66 7.09 0.15
C GLY A 70 -5.94 6.25 0.29
N GLY A 71 -6.09 5.53 1.40
CA GLY A 71 -7.31 4.78 1.69
C GLY A 71 -8.56 5.66 1.78
N ILE A 72 -8.47 6.81 2.45
CA ILE A 72 -9.56 7.80 2.55
C ILE A 72 -9.91 8.34 1.16
N ILE A 73 -8.91 8.73 0.36
CA ILE A 73 -9.12 9.24 -1.00
C ILE A 73 -9.89 8.21 -1.83
N ILE A 74 -9.45 6.95 -1.84
CA ILE A 74 -10.09 5.90 -2.63
C ILE A 74 -11.51 5.58 -2.12
N ALA A 75 -11.72 5.62 -0.79
CA ALA A 75 -13.01 5.36 -0.19
C ALA A 75 -14.05 6.46 -0.48
N THR A 76 -13.61 7.69 -0.72
CA THR A 76 -14.48 8.87 -0.84
C THR A 76 -14.63 9.40 -2.26
N LEU A 77 -13.58 9.32 -3.09
CA LEU A 77 -13.56 9.91 -4.44
C LEU A 77 -13.73 8.90 -5.57
N LEU A 78 -13.44 7.62 -5.33
CA LEU A 78 -13.55 6.53 -6.31
C LEU A 78 -14.71 5.62 -5.96
#